data_AF-F0NJF9-F1
#
_entry.id   AF-F0NJF9-F1
#
_cell.length_a   1.000
_cell.length_b   1.000
_cell.length_c   1.000
_cell.angle_alpha   90.00
_cell.angle_beta   90.00
_cell.angle_gamma   90.00
#
_symmetry.space_group_name_H-M   'P 1'
#
loop_
_entity.id
_entity.type
_entity.pdbx_description
1 polymer ?
#
loop_
_entity_poly.entity_id
_entity_poly.type
_entity_poly.pdbx_seq_one_letter_code
_entity_poly.pdbx_strand_id
1 'polypeptide(L)'
;MSDLEKLGKNLTLNYVNLLQGRFISHIIGFIGSILVIRILEPADYGILSIAMSLPYTVSIFGNLGVNTAVTRFVAKYKEIDLTKAYSMITSGMIFDVIYGILLSVIGYLLTPYIFTYIYNKPEIIPYGEFASFFTIPYWASSSIFSGILGLELTKHNSEMWIIHYSVQTILSVGLALSFLRVYGVIIGYIIGYTAIVIYGIVILKRKSLLGKPSINNMKELVIFGFPLVLPSLGSSISGIYTTSLVNRFLSIFEISNLTASSKLGTLFDTILNPLSYALQPTLSKLDKNKHDIVKVTNELYKLNIILQLPILISVEYLAYQIIYVLAGSQYTLAPLFLRLSLINPLITTAAGTSIINSLLLFQGYSKLVARTNLINIVFYVLLLLFMLPKFSYIGYFISNWLGWIPGYIISLSFVKKNYNYKLPIKDVIKIYLATSIFLLPVLFINDMFGIVLDIFLIIISYKIYVKIKIINQQEINIILSVVQNSSLNFIAGILKKILS
;
A
#
# COMPACT_ATOMS: atom_id res chain seq x y z
N MET A 1 -26.82 -26.84 14.05
CA MET A 1 -25.96 -25.66 13.89
C MET A 1 -26.78 -24.44 14.20
N SER A 2 -26.37 -23.67 15.21
CA SER A 2 -27.02 -22.38 15.51
C SER A 2 -26.77 -21.38 14.37
N ASP A 3 -27.63 -20.37 14.22
CA ASP A 3 -27.44 -19.32 13.20
C ASP A 3 -26.08 -18.59 13.37
N LEU A 4 -25.57 -18.53 14.61
CA LEU A 4 -24.23 -18.05 14.94
C LEU A 4 -23.11 -18.94 14.38
N GLU A 5 -23.25 -20.26 14.40
CA GLU A 5 -22.27 -21.19 13.81
C GLU A 5 -22.25 -21.14 12.28
N LYS A 6 -23.42 -21.01 11.64
CA LYS A 6 -23.52 -20.81 10.18
C LYS A 6 -22.90 -19.48 9.76
N LEU A 7 -23.18 -18.42 10.51
CA LEU A 7 -22.59 -17.09 10.29
C LEU A 7 -21.06 -17.15 10.42
N GLY A 8 -20.54 -17.76 11.50
CA GLY A 8 -19.10 -17.91 11.73
C GLY A 8 -18.39 -18.71 10.62
N LYS A 9 -18.99 -19.81 10.15
CA LYS A 9 -18.44 -20.64 9.07
C LYS A 9 -18.40 -19.90 7.73
N ASN A 10 -19.48 -19.19 7.37
CA ASN A 10 -19.55 -18.42 6.12
C ASN A 10 -18.57 -17.25 6.11
N LEU A 11 -18.44 -16.53 7.24
CA LEU A 11 -17.46 -15.45 7.39
C LEU A 11 -16.02 -15.95 7.22
N THR A 12 -15.69 -17.07 7.86
CA THR A 12 -14.34 -17.67 7.80
C THR A 12 -14.00 -18.10 6.37
N LEU A 13 -14.93 -18.76 5.69
CA LEU A 13 -14.73 -19.21 4.30
C LEU A 13 -14.59 -18.04 3.33
N ASN A 14 -15.40 -16.99 3.49
CA ASN A 14 -15.30 -15.76 2.71
C ASN A 14 -13.95 -15.06 2.90
N TYR A 15 -13.49 -14.98 4.15
CA TYR A 15 -12.19 -14.41 4.48
C TYR A 15 -11.03 -15.20 3.84
N VAL A 16 -11.03 -16.53 3.99
CA VAL A 16 -9.99 -17.40 3.43
C VAL A 16 -9.93 -17.31 1.90
N ASN A 17 -11.08 -17.35 1.23
CA ASN A 17 -11.15 -17.25 -0.23
C ASN A 17 -10.56 -15.93 -0.73
N LEU A 18 -10.95 -14.80 -0.12
CA LEU A 18 -10.44 -13.48 -0.48
C LEU A 18 -8.93 -13.37 -0.25
N LEU A 19 -8.44 -13.87 0.89
CA LEU A 19 -7.02 -13.85 1.20
C LEU A 19 -6.18 -14.68 0.23
N GLN A 20 -6.57 -15.92 -0.02
CA GLN A 20 -5.83 -16.82 -0.91
C GLN A 20 -5.78 -16.28 -2.34
N GLY A 21 -6.92 -15.86 -2.87
CA GLY A 21 -7.01 -15.28 -4.21
C GLY A 21 -6.17 -14.02 -4.33
N ARG A 22 -6.27 -13.12 -3.35
CA ARG A 22 -5.48 -11.90 -3.32
C ARG A 22 -3.99 -12.20 -3.26
N PHE A 23 -3.56 -13.10 -2.38
CA PHE A 23 -2.15 -13.47 -2.23
C PHE A 23 -1.55 -14.03 -3.53
N ILE A 24 -2.21 -15.04 -4.14
CA ILE A 24 -1.78 -15.64 -5.41
C ILE A 24 -1.69 -14.56 -6.50
N SER A 25 -2.71 -13.73 -6.61
CA SER A 25 -2.77 -12.67 -7.62
C SER A 25 -1.64 -11.64 -7.46
N HIS A 26 -1.31 -11.27 -6.22
CA HIS A 26 -0.21 -10.33 -5.95
C HIS A 26 1.15 -10.95 -6.26
N ILE A 27 1.34 -12.27 -6.04
CA ILE A 27 2.57 -12.96 -6.46
C ILE A 27 2.72 -12.91 -7.98
N ILE A 28 1.66 -13.23 -8.72
CA ILE A 28 1.66 -13.18 -10.19
C ILE A 28 2.00 -11.77 -10.67
N GLY A 29 1.29 -10.76 -10.13
CA GLY A 29 1.52 -9.36 -10.46
C GLY A 29 2.92 -8.87 -10.09
N PHE A 30 3.46 -9.32 -8.96
CA PHE A 30 4.82 -8.98 -8.52
C PHE A 30 5.87 -9.54 -9.48
N ILE A 31 5.77 -10.83 -9.83
CA ILE A 31 6.65 -11.47 -10.82
C ILE A 31 6.55 -10.73 -12.16
N GLY A 32 5.33 -10.47 -12.64
CA GLY A 32 5.13 -9.71 -13.88
C GLY A 32 5.76 -8.32 -13.83
N SER A 33 5.66 -7.64 -12.69
CA SER A 33 6.25 -6.31 -12.49
C SER A 33 7.78 -6.34 -12.53
N ILE A 34 8.42 -7.38 -11.97
CA ILE A 34 9.87 -7.60 -12.03
C ILE A 34 10.32 -7.83 -13.46
N LEU A 35 9.61 -8.69 -14.18
CA LEU A 35 9.92 -9.00 -15.57
C LEU A 35 9.81 -7.74 -16.44
N VAL A 36 8.75 -6.95 -16.28
CA VAL A 36 8.58 -5.67 -16.98
C VAL A 36 9.71 -4.69 -16.69
N ILE A 37 10.12 -4.54 -15.43
CA ILE A 37 11.27 -3.70 -15.04
C ILE A 37 12.54 -4.15 -15.78
N ARG A 38 12.83 -5.45 -15.77
CA ARG A 38 14.03 -6.00 -16.43
C ARG A 38 14.00 -5.85 -17.95
N ILE A 39 12.84 -6.01 -18.59
CA ILE A 39 12.71 -5.97 -20.06
C ILE A 39 12.78 -4.53 -20.59
N LEU A 40 12.13 -3.59 -19.90
CA LEU A 40 12.08 -2.20 -20.34
C LEU A 40 13.35 -1.43 -20.01
N GLU A 41 14.13 -1.87 -19.03
CA GLU A 41 15.34 -1.17 -18.60
C GLU A 41 15.00 0.25 -18.06
N PRO A 42 15.96 1.00 -17.49
CA PRO A 42 15.66 2.30 -16.86
C PRO A 42 15.05 3.35 -17.80
N ALA A 43 15.36 3.33 -19.11
CA ALA A 43 14.87 4.33 -20.05
C ALA A 43 13.36 4.17 -20.29
N ASP A 44 12.93 3.02 -20.80
CA ASP A 44 11.53 2.78 -21.15
C ASP A 44 10.67 2.59 -19.90
N TYR A 45 11.23 2.03 -18.82
CA TYR A 45 10.50 1.91 -17.56
C TYR A 45 10.21 3.28 -16.93
N GLY A 46 11.09 4.26 -17.13
CA GLY A 46 10.85 5.64 -16.70
C GLY A 46 9.72 6.30 -17.49
N ILE A 47 9.72 6.14 -18.82
CA ILE A 47 8.64 6.61 -19.70
C ILE A 47 7.30 5.99 -19.27
N LEU A 48 7.27 4.67 -19.05
CA LEU A 48 6.09 3.96 -18.56
C LEU A 48 5.60 4.54 -17.22
N SER A 49 6.50 4.76 -16.27
CA SER A 49 6.17 5.25 -14.94
C SER A 49 5.56 6.66 -14.98
N ILE A 50 6.12 7.54 -15.82
CA ILE A 50 5.61 8.92 -15.99
C ILE A 50 4.29 8.91 -16.76
N ALA A 51 4.18 8.13 -17.84
CA ALA A 51 2.96 8.00 -18.63
C ALA A 51 1.77 7.52 -17.78
N MET A 52 1.98 6.49 -16.94
CA MET A 52 0.94 5.95 -16.05
C MET A 52 0.62 6.87 -14.86
N SER A 53 1.49 7.81 -14.52
CA SER A 53 1.20 8.76 -13.42
C SER A 53 -0.05 9.60 -13.68
N LEU A 54 -0.37 9.87 -14.94
CA LEU A 54 -1.52 10.68 -15.34
C LEU A 54 -2.87 9.99 -15.10
N PRO A 55 -3.14 8.78 -15.64
CA PRO A 55 -4.39 8.08 -15.35
C PRO A 55 -4.57 7.82 -13.85
N TYR A 56 -3.49 7.59 -13.10
CA TYR A 56 -3.55 7.48 -11.63
C TYR A 56 -3.92 8.80 -10.96
N THR A 57 -3.35 9.92 -11.41
CA THR A 57 -3.64 11.27 -10.92
C THR A 57 -5.09 11.66 -11.15
N VAL A 58 -5.60 11.45 -12.35
CA VAL A 58 -7.00 11.79 -12.73
C VAL A 58 -8.01 10.90 -11.98
N SER A 59 -7.59 9.70 -11.56
CA SER A 59 -8.40 8.74 -10.80
C SER A 59 -8.50 9.06 -9.29
N ILE A 60 -7.98 10.20 -8.82
CA ILE A 60 -7.95 10.58 -7.40
C ILE A 60 -9.32 10.62 -6.71
N PHE A 61 -10.36 11.06 -7.43
CA PHE A 61 -11.72 11.17 -6.87
C PHE A 61 -12.40 9.81 -6.72
N GLY A 62 -11.68 8.73 -7.01
CA GLY A 62 -12.24 7.40 -7.10
C GLY A 62 -13.35 7.35 -8.16
N ASN A 63 -14.30 6.44 -8.02
CA ASN A 63 -15.60 6.53 -8.68
C ASN A 63 -16.63 7.27 -7.81
N LEU A 64 -16.22 8.34 -7.11
CA LEU A 64 -17.05 9.10 -6.17
C LEU A 64 -17.66 8.22 -5.04
N GLY A 65 -16.99 7.12 -4.69
CA GLY A 65 -17.42 6.19 -3.64
C GLY A 65 -18.55 5.24 -4.05
N VAL A 66 -18.91 5.18 -5.33
CA VAL A 66 -19.97 4.30 -5.86
C VAL A 66 -19.68 2.83 -5.55
N ASN A 67 -18.41 2.41 -5.57
CA ASN A 67 -18.02 1.05 -5.20
C ASN A 67 -18.53 0.64 -3.80
N THR A 68 -18.33 1.51 -2.81
CA THR A 68 -18.75 1.29 -1.42
C THR A 68 -20.27 1.27 -1.31
N ALA A 69 -20.93 2.14 -2.05
CA ALA A 69 -22.39 2.21 -2.14
C ALA A 69 -22.98 0.92 -2.73
N VAL A 70 -22.41 0.40 -3.83
CA VAL A 70 -22.82 -0.86 -4.46
C VAL A 70 -22.70 -2.00 -3.46
N THR A 71 -21.55 -2.20 -2.82
CA THR A 71 -21.39 -3.27 -1.83
C THR A 71 -22.44 -3.20 -0.73
N ARG A 72 -22.66 -2.00 -0.15
CA ARG A 72 -23.64 -1.81 0.92
C ARG A 72 -25.07 -2.10 0.46
N PHE A 73 -25.52 -1.49 -0.64
CA PHE A 73 -26.91 -1.63 -1.08
C PHE A 73 -27.20 -3.02 -1.61
N VAL A 74 -26.26 -3.66 -2.31
CA VAL A 74 -26.42 -5.05 -2.73
C VAL A 74 -26.54 -5.97 -1.52
N ALA A 75 -25.66 -5.84 -0.52
CA ALA A 75 -25.74 -6.64 0.70
C ALA A 75 -27.06 -6.40 1.47
N LYS A 76 -27.55 -5.16 1.50
CA LYS A 76 -28.83 -4.81 2.13
C LYS A 76 -30.03 -5.41 1.40
N TYR A 77 -30.04 -5.34 0.06
CA TYR A 77 -31.21 -5.72 -0.74
C TYR A 77 -31.19 -7.19 -1.18
N LYS A 78 -30.07 -7.93 -1.06
CA LYS A 78 -29.98 -9.33 -1.51
C LYS A 78 -31.01 -10.27 -0.83
N GLU A 79 -31.48 -9.94 0.38
CA GLU A 79 -32.47 -10.74 1.12
C GLU A 79 -33.89 -10.15 1.07
N ILE A 80 -34.04 -8.92 0.56
CA ILE A 80 -35.30 -8.16 0.62
C ILE A 80 -35.88 -7.98 -0.78
N ASP A 81 -35.07 -7.53 -1.73
CA ASP A 81 -35.46 -7.20 -3.09
C ASP A 81 -34.27 -7.46 -4.05
N LEU A 82 -34.25 -8.66 -4.62
CA LEU A 82 -33.22 -9.07 -5.57
C LEU A 82 -33.21 -8.18 -6.82
N THR A 83 -34.36 -7.66 -7.25
CA THR A 83 -34.45 -6.78 -8.42
C THR A 83 -33.73 -5.46 -8.17
N LYS A 84 -33.96 -4.86 -6.99
CA LYS A 84 -33.26 -3.66 -6.54
C LYS A 84 -31.76 -3.95 -6.36
N ALA A 85 -31.39 -5.08 -5.76
CA ALA A 85 -29.98 -5.47 -5.60
C ALA A 85 -29.25 -5.57 -6.95
N TYR A 86 -29.82 -6.29 -7.93
CA TYR A 86 -29.21 -6.45 -9.25
C TYR A 86 -29.22 -5.15 -10.06
N SER A 87 -30.24 -4.32 -9.88
CA SER A 87 -30.29 -2.98 -10.48
C SER A 87 -29.22 -2.04 -9.91
N MET A 88 -28.86 -2.17 -8.63
CA MET A 88 -27.73 -1.42 -8.04
C MET A 88 -26.39 -1.83 -8.66
N ILE A 89 -26.18 -3.12 -8.90
CA ILE A 89 -24.97 -3.63 -9.59
C ILE A 89 -24.88 -3.01 -11.00
N THR A 90 -25.93 -3.15 -11.82
CA THR A 90 -25.89 -2.68 -13.21
C THR A 90 -25.87 -1.16 -13.33
N SER A 91 -26.54 -0.45 -12.43
CA SER A 91 -26.47 1.02 -12.36
C SER A 91 -25.06 1.49 -12.01
N GLY A 92 -24.40 0.85 -11.04
CA GLY A 92 -23.00 1.13 -10.70
C GLY A 92 -22.05 0.83 -11.86
N MET A 93 -22.24 -0.30 -12.55
CA MET A 93 -21.44 -0.67 -13.73
C MET A 93 -21.52 0.37 -14.84
N ILE A 94 -22.73 0.82 -15.19
CA ILE A 94 -22.90 1.84 -16.25
C ILE A 94 -22.33 3.18 -15.80
N PHE A 95 -22.54 3.57 -14.54
CA PHE A 95 -21.91 4.76 -13.98
C PHE A 95 -20.39 4.69 -14.11
N ASP A 96 -19.77 3.58 -13.72
CA ASP A 96 -18.32 3.40 -13.76
C ASP A 96 -17.75 3.43 -15.19
N VAL A 97 -18.46 2.90 -16.19
CA VAL A 97 -18.05 2.99 -17.60
C VAL A 97 -18.11 4.45 -18.08
N ILE A 98 -19.21 5.15 -17.82
CA ILE A 98 -19.36 6.57 -18.20
C ILE A 98 -18.28 7.41 -17.51
N TYR A 99 -18.06 7.16 -16.23
CA TYR A 99 -17.06 7.86 -15.43
C TYR A 99 -15.64 7.55 -15.90
N GLY A 100 -15.33 6.29 -16.20
CA GLY A 100 -14.04 5.88 -16.76
C GLY A 100 -13.74 6.51 -18.12
N ILE A 101 -14.74 6.63 -19.00
CA ILE A 101 -14.64 7.35 -20.29
C ILE A 101 -14.39 8.84 -20.05
N LEU A 102 -15.15 9.47 -19.15
CA LEU A 102 -14.96 10.87 -18.79
C LEU A 102 -13.52 11.12 -18.32
N LEU A 103 -13.00 10.29 -17.42
CA LEU A 103 -11.62 10.40 -16.94
C LEU A 103 -10.58 10.13 -18.04
N SER A 104 -10.86 9.20 -18.96
CA SER A 104 -9.97 8.94 -20.11
C SER A 104 -9.89 10.15 -21.02
N VAL A 105 -11.02 10.81 -21.31
CA VAL A 105 -11.07 12.02 -22.13
C VAL A 105 -10.34 13.17 -21.44
N ILE A 106 -10.58 13.36 -20.14
CA ILE A 106 -9.88 14.38 -19.35
C ILE A 106 -8.36 14.11 -19.35
N GLY A 107 -7.94 12.88 -19.09
CA GLY A 107 -6.53 12.48 -19.11
C GLY A 107 -5.90 12.73 -20.46
N TYR A 108 -6.53 12.28 -21.54
CA TYR A 108 -6.05 12.46 -22.91
C TYR A 108 -5.87 13.95 -23.24
N LEU A 109 -6.90 14.78 -23.01
CA LEU A 109 -6.86 16.21 -23.33
C LEU A 109 -5.87 16.99 -22.46
N LEU A 110 -5.65 16.58 -21.21
CA LEU A 110 -4.69 17.23 -20.32
C LEU A 110 -3.24 16.77 -20.56
N THR A 111 -3.02 15.63 -21.22
CA THR A 111 -1.67 15.05 -21.39
C THR A 111 -0.70 16.06 -22.04
N PRO A 112 -1.01 16.70 -23.19
CA PRO A 112 -0.07 17.61 -23.83
C PRO A 112 0.31 18.79 -22.94
N TYR A 113 -0.66 19.35 -22.21
CA TYR A 113 -0.42 20.47 -21.30
C TYR A 113 0.46 20.06 -20.11
N ILE A 114 0.10 18.95 -19.44
CA ILE A 114 0.83 18.49 -18.26
C ILE A 114 2.26 18.12 -18.65
N PHE A 115 2.45 17.35 -19.72
CA PHE A 115 3.78 16.85 -20.04
C PHE A 115 4.69 17.92 -20.65
N THR A 116 4.14 18.91 -21.35
CA THR A 116 4.92 20.04 -21.86
C THR A 116 5.25 21.05 -20.76
N TYR A 117 4.25 21.54 -20.03
CA TYR A 117 4.43 22.73 -19.17
C TYR A 117 4.62 22.39 -17.69
N ILE A 118 4.04 21.27 -17.22
CA ILE A 118 4.15 20.87 -15.82
C ILE A 118 5.37 19.97 -15.63
N TYR A 119 5.49 18.89 -16.42
CA TYR A 119 6.57 17.89 -16.27
C TYR A 119 7.81 18.21 -17.11
N ASN A 120 7.69 19.05 -18.14
CA ASN A 120 8.78 19.40 -19.06
C ASN A 120 9.42 18.17 -19.71
N LYS A 121 8.59 17.24 -20.20
CA LYS A 121 8.92 15.97 -20.88
C LYS A 121 7.93 15.68 -22.03
N PRO A 122 7.87 16.55 -23.05
CA PRO A 122 6.91 16.41 -24.16
C PRO A 122 7.07 15.09 -24.94
N GLU A 123 8.24 14.46 -24.92
CA GLU A 123 8.51 13.17 -25.55
C GLU A 123 7.63 12.02 -25.00
N ILE A 124 7.03 12.18 -23.83
CA ILE A 124 6.18 11.16 -23.19
C ILE A 124 4.70 11.32 -23.61
N ILE A 125 4.31 12.41 -24.28
CA ILE A 125 2.91 12.73 -24.60
C ILE A 125 2.18 11.55 -25.28
N PRO A 126 2.73 10.91 -26.33
CA PRO A 126 2.04 9.82 -27.01
C PRO A 126 1.75 8.61 -26.09
N TYR A 127 2.61 8.39 -25.09
CA TYR A 127 2.41 7.31 -24.12
C TYR A 127 1.39 7.69 -23.05
N GLY A 128 1.36 8.95 -22.59
CA GLY A 128 0.39 9.44 -21.61
C GLY A 128 -1.04 9.50 -22.16
N GLU A 129 -1.18 9.93 -23.42
CA GLU A 129 -2.45 9.94 -24.14
C GLU A 129 -3.01 8.52 -24.26
N PHE A 130 -2.17 7.58 -24.69
CA PHE A 130 -2.55 6.17 -24.78
C PHE A 130 -2.83 5.53 -23.41
N ALA A 131 -2.03 5.86 -22.40
CA ALA A 131 -2.24 5.39 -21.02
C ALA A 131 -3.56 5.89 -20.43
N SER A 132 -4.12 7.00 -20.91
CA SER A 132 -5.40 7.52 -20.41
C SER A 132 -6.57 6.55 -20.64
N PHE A 133 -6.53 5.72 -21.68
CA PHE A 133 -7.55 4.68 -21.94
C PHE A 133 -7.61 3.60 -20.85
N PHE A 134 -6.57 3.47 -20.02
CA PHE A 134 -6.55 2.58 -18.86
C PHE A 134 -7.71 2.82 -17.89
N THR A 135 -8.16 4.08 -17.74
CA THR A 135 -9.19 4.44 -16.76
C THR A 135 -10.54 3.77 -17.06
N ILE A 136 -10.83 3.45 -18.33
CA ILE A 136 -12.11 2.87 -18.75
C ILE A 136 -12.31 1.47 -18.15
N PRO A 137 -11.50 0.45 -18.48
CA PRO A 137 -11.69 -0.89 -17.92
C PRO A 137 -11.33 -0.94 -16.43
N TYR A 138 -10.42 -0.09 -15.96
CA TYR A 138 -10.10 0.04 -14.54
C TYR A 138 -11.36 0.37 -13.73
N TRP A 139 -12.06 1.45 -14.07
CA TRP A 139 -13.26 1.85 -13.36
C TRP A 139 -14.43 0.90 -13.61
N ALA A 140 -14.62 0.42 -14.83
CA ALA A 140 -15.68 -0.56 -15.14
C ALA A 140 -15.60 -1.83 -14.29
N SER A 141 -14.40 -2.25 -13.86
CA SER A 141 -14.22 -3.41 -12.98
C SER A 141 -14.71 -3.18 -11.54
N SER A 142 -14.79 -1.92 -11.10
CA SER A 142 -15.02 -1.51 -9.71
C SER A 142 -16.39 -1.94 -9.17
N SER A 143 -17.48 -1.53 -9.82
CA SER A 143 -18.84 -1.92 -9.39
C SER A 143 -19.15 -3.39 -9.61
N ILE A 144 -18.55 -4.03 -10.62
CA ILE A 144 -18.66 -5.49 -10.83
C ILE A 144 -18.08 -6.21 -9.61
N PHE A 145 -16.84 -5.87 -9.24
CA PHE A 145 -16.18 -6.45 -8.07
C PHE A 145 -16.99 -6.18 -6.79
N SER A 146 -17.44 -4.94 -6.61
CA SER A 146 -18.20 -4.49 -5.43
C SER A 146 -19.57 -5.16 -5.31
N GLY A 147 -20.24 -5.41 -6.44
CA GLY A 147 -21.51 -6.12 -6.51
C GLY A 147 -21.38 -7.60 -6.19
N ILE A 148 -20.39 -8.28 -6.77
CA ILE A 148 -20.08 -9.69 -6.47
C ILE A 148 -19.70 -9.84 -4.99
N LEU A 149 -18.96 -8.87 -4.44
CA LEU A 149 -18.62 -8.82 -3.02
C LEU A 149 -19.86 -8.61 -2.14
N GLY A 150 -20.76 -7.70 -2.51
CA GLY A 150 -22.02 -7.47 -1.80
C GLY A 150 -22.96 -8.68 -1.80
N LEU A 151 -22.87 -9.53 -2.83
CA LEU A 151 -23.55 -10.84 -2.90
C LEU A 151 -22.80 -11.95 -2.15
N GLU A 152 -21.67 -11.65 -1.52
CA GLU A 152 -20.80 -12.61 -0.83
C GLU A 152 -20.25 -13.73 -1.73
N LEU A 153 -20.18 -13.49 -3.04
CA LEU A 153 -19.61 -14.43 -4.02
C LEU A 153 -18.08 -14.33 -4.07
N THR A 154 -17.46 -14.39 -2.89
CA THR A 154 -16.03 -14.08 -2.66
C THR A 154 -15.06 -14.92 -3.49
N LYS A 155 -15.44 -16.16 -3.83
CA LYS A 155 -14.66 -17.01 -4.76
C LYS A 155 -14.48 -16.34 -6.13
N HIS A 156 -15.54 -15.73 -6.68
CA HIS A 156 -15.47 -15.04 -7.96
C HIS A 156 -14.69 -13.73 -7.86
N ASN A 157 -14.74 -13.01 -6.73
CA ASN A 157 -13.85 -11.87 -6.49
C ASN A 157 -12.37 -12.28 -6.54
N SER A 158 -12.03 -13.44 -5.99
CA SER A 158 -10.68 -13.98 -6.05
C SER A 158 -10.27 -14.38 -7.47
N GLU A 159 -11.15 -15.09 -8.19
CA GLU A 159 -10.93 -15.46 -9.59
C GLU A 159 -10.76 -14.23 -10.49
N MET A 160 -11.52 -13.16 -10.27
CA MET A 160 -11.37 -11.86 -10.95
C MET A 160 -9.95 -11.31 -10.86
N TRP A 161 -9.36 -11.30 -9.65
CA TRP A 161 -7.98 -10.83 -9.46
C TRP A 161 -6.96 -11.74 -10.12
N ILE A 162 -7.13 -13.06 -10.02
CA ILE A 162 -6.22 -14.03 -10.65
C ILE A 162 -6.22 -13.83 -12.16
N ILE A 163 -7.40 -13.69 -12.77
CA ILE A 163 -7.54 -13.43 -14.21
C ILE A 163 -6.88 -12.11 -14.59
N HIS A 164 -7.16 -11.03 -13.86
CA HIS A 164 -6.57 -9.72 -14.10
C HIS A 164 -5.04 -9.79 -14.12
N TYR A 165 -4.43 -10.27 -13.03
CA TYR A 165 -2.97 -10.27 -12.91
C TYR A 165 -2.31 -11.28 -13.84
N SER A 166 -2.94 -12.42 -14.13
CA SER A 166 -2.41 -13.40 -15.09
C SER A 166 -2.38 -12.84 -16.50
N VAL A 167 -3.52 -12.32 -16.98
CA VAL A 167 -3.63 -11.73 -18.32
C VAL A 167 -2.72 -10.51 -18.44
N GLN A 168 -2.75 -9.62 -17.44
CA GLN A 168 -1.86 -8.45 -17.41
C GLN A 168 -0.40 -8.86 -17.50
N THR A 169 0.04 -9.82 -16.69
CA THR A 169 1.44 -10.25 -16.66
C THR A 169 1.86 -10.87 -17.98
N ILE A 170 1.09 -11.83 -18.49
CA ILE A 170 1.40 -12.53 -19.74
C ILE A 170 1.49 -11.54 -20.90
N LEU A 171 0.49 -10.65 -21.04
CA LEU A 171 0.46 -9.70 -22.15
C LEU A 171 1.47 -8.57 -21.99
N SER A 172 1.64 -8.02 -20.78
CA SER A 172 2.62 -6.96 -20.55
C SER A 172 4.04 -7.45 -20.84
N VAL A 173 4.39 -8.64 -20.35
CA VAL A 173 5.72 -9.25 -20.58
C VAL A 173 5.88 -9.62 -22.05
N GLY A 174 4.91 -10.33 -22.64
CA GLY A 174 4.98 -10.78 -24.02
C GLY A 174 5.08 -9.62 -25.02
N LEU A 175 4.29 -8.56 -24.82
CA LEU A 175 4.32 -7.39 -25.70
C LEU A 175 5.50 -6.45 -25.40
N ALA A 176 6.02 -6.42 -24.17
CA ALA A 176 7.24 -5.66 -23.86
C ALA A 176 8.48 -6.23 -24.58
N LEU A 177 8.53 -7.55 -24.79
CA LEU A 177 9.58 -8.22 -25.57
C LEU A 177 9.48 -7.95 -27.08
N SER A 178 8.34 -7.44 -27.55
CA SER A 178 8.14 -7.04 -28.94
C SER A 178 8.65 -5.61 -29.20
N PHE A 179 8.56 -5.16 -30.45
CA PHE A 179 8.88 -3.77 -30.82
C PHE A 179 8.00 -2.71 -30.13
N LEU A 180 6.88 -3.11 -29.50
CA LEU A 180 5.98 -2.20 -28.82
C LEU A 180 6.53 -1.66 -27.48
N ARG A 181 7.48 -2.35 -26.84
CA ARG A 181 8.11 -2.00 -25.55
C ARG A 181 7.12 -1.35 -24.56
N VAL A 182 7.18 -0.03 -24.32
CA VAL A 182 6.30 0.72 -23.42
C VAL A 182 4.81 0.58 -23.77
N TYR A 183 4.45 0.73 -25.06
CA TYR A 183 3.06 0.56 -25.50
C TYR A 183 2.56 -0.85 -25.22
N GLY A 184 3.43 -1.86 -25.40
CA GLY A 184 3.10 -3.26 -25.11
C GLY A 184 2.68 -3.46 -23.66
N VAL A 185 3.38 -2.83 -22.72
CA VAL A 185 3.01 -2.89 -21.29
C VAL A 185 1.71 -2.16 -21.00
N ILE A 186 1.49 -0.97 -21.56
CA ILE A 186 0.24 -0.23 -21.38
C ILE A 186 -0.95 -1.03 -21.94
N ILE A 187 -0.79 -1.66 -23.10
CA ILE A 187 -1.78 -2.58 -23.67
C ILE A 187 -2.04 -3.74 -22.71
N GLY A 188 -1.00 -4.35 -22.15
CA GLY A 188 -1.13 -5.41 -21.15
C GLY A 188 -1.93 -4.98 -19.92
N TYR A 189 -1.73 -3.76 -19.42
CA TYR A 189 -2.51 -3.19 -18.32
C TYR A 189 -3.98 -2.99 -18.69
N ILE A 190 -4.26 -2.42 -19.88
CA ILE A 190 -5.62 -2.20 -20.39
C ILE A 190 -6.36 -3.54 -20.60
N ILE A 191 -5.72 -4.51 -21.24
CA ILE A 191 -6.33 -5.82 -21.52
C ILE A 191 -6.49 -6.62 -20.23
N GLY A 192 -5.56 -6.52 -19.28
CA GLY A 192 -5.68 -7.12 -17.96
C GLY A 192 -6.96 -6.68 -17.24
N TYR A 193 -7.27 -5.37 -17.25
CA TYR A 193 -8.53 -4.87 -16.71
C TYR A 193 -9.74 -5.18 -17.59
N THR A 194 -9.59 -5.24 -18.90
CA THR A 194 -10.68 -5.66 -19.79
C THR A 194 -11.08 -7.13 -19.53
N ALA A 195 -10.11 -8.02 -19.27
CA ALA A 195 -10.36 -9.43 -18.99
C ALA A 195 -11.18 -9.65 -17.71
N ILE A 196 -10.88 -8.92 -16.62
CA ILE A 196 -11.67 -8.95 -15.38
C ILE A 196 -13.09 -8.41 -15.58
N VAL A 197 -13.27 -7.36 -16.39
CA VAL A 197 -14.60 -6.85 -16.76
C VAL A 197 -15.39 -7.90 -17.55
N ILE A 198 -14.79 -8.51 -18.58
CA ILE A 198 -15.43 -9.57 -19.39
C ILE A 198 -15.84 -10.75 -18.50
N TYR A 199 -14.91 -11.26 -17.68
CA TYR A 199 -15.18 -12.38 -16.78
C TYR A 199 -16.33 -12.04 -15.81
N GLY A 200 -16.29 -10.86 -15.19
CA GLY A 200 -17.32 -10.44 -14.26
C GLY A 200 -18.70 -10.29 -14.91
N ILE A 201 -18.78 -9.71 -16.11
CA ILE A 201 -20.04 -9.64 -16.88
C ILE A 201 -20.55 -11.05 -17.21
N VAL A 202 -19.68 -11.97 -17.62
CA VAL A 202 -20.04 -13.37 -17.91
C VAL A 202 -20.63 -14.04 -16.67
N ILE A 203 -20.02 -13.86 -15.49
CA ILE A 203 -20.53 -14.42 -14.23
C ILE A 203 -21.88 -13.82 -13.85
N LEU A 204 -22.01 -12.48 -13.91
CA LEU A 204 -23.28 -11.80 -13.61
C LEU A 204 -24.40 -12.26 -14.55
N LYS A 205 -24.09 -12.42 -15.84
CA LYS A 205 -25.05 -12.94 -16.83
C LYS A 205 -25.42 -14.40 -16.57
N ARG A 206 -24.44 -15.28 -16.34
CA ARG A 206 -24.68 -16.73 -16.11
C ARG A 206 -25.49 -17.00 -14.84
N LYS A 207 -25.35 -16.16 -13.83
CA LYS A 207 -26.10 -16.26 -12.57
C LYS A 207 -27.39 -15.41 -12.57
N SER A 208 -27.75 -14.79 -13.70
CA SER A 208 -28.93 -13.92 -13.82
C SER A 208 -28.97 -12.77 -12.79
N LEU A 209 -27.80 -12.18 -12.50
CA LEU A 209 -27.59 -11.12 -11.50
C LEU A 209 -27.60 -9.72 -12.11
N LEU A 210 -27.98 -9.58 -13.39
CA LEU A 210 -28.07 -8.31 -14.09
C LEU A 210 -29.50 -7.75 -13.98
N GLY A 211 -29.65 -6.59 -13.33
CA GLY A 211 -30.92 -5.88 -13.24
C GLY A 211 -31.04 -4.77 -14.29
N LYS A 212 -32.24 -4.19 -14.43
CA LYS A 212 -32.43 -2.99 -15.26
C LYS A 212 -31.71 -1.80 -14.61
N PRO A 213 -30.80 -1.11 -15.31
CA PRO A 213 -30.15 0.07 -14.75
C PRO A 213 -31.14 1.22 -14.54
N SER A 214 -30.85 2.10 -13.59
CA SER A 214 -31.69 3.26 -13.30
C SER A 214 -30.84 4.47 -12.92
N ILE A 215 -31.15 5.63 -13.51
CA ILE A 215 -30.54 6.91 -13.16
C ILE A 215 -30.77 7.23 -11.67
N ASN A 216 -31.94 6.88 -11.13
CA ASN A 216 -32.24 7.08 -9.72
C ASN A 216 -31.31 6.26 -8.83
N ASN A 217 -31.01 5.01 -9.22
CA ASN A 217 -30.06 4.18 -8.49
C ASN A 217 -28.63 4.72 -8.62
N MET A 218 -28.21 5.20 -9.80
CA MET A 218 -26.90 5.88 -9.94
C MET A 218 -26.80 7.09 -9.01
N LYS A 219 -27.84 7.92 -8.96
CA LYS A 219 -27.92 9.08 -8.06
C LYS A 219 -27.85 8.65 -6.59
N GLU A 220 -28.60 7.61 -6.21
CA GLU A 220 -28.57 7.04 -4.86
C GLU A 220 -27.17 6.55 -4.47
N LEU A 221 -26.47 5.88 -5.39
CA LEU A 221 -25.10 5.40 -5.21
C LEU A 221 -24.11 6.56 -5.00
N VAL A 222 -24.16 7.59 -5.84
CA VAL A 222 -23.25 8.75 -5.74
C VAL A 222 -23.53 9.57 -4.48
N ILE A 223 -24.79 9.84 -4.15
CA ILE A 223 -25.16 10.60 -2.94
C ILE A 223 -24.65 9.90 -1.68
N PHE A 224 -24.73 8.57 -1.66
CA PHE A 224 -24.19 7.79 -0.55
C PHE A 224 -22.66 7.74 -0.54
N GLY A 225 -22.04 7.54 -1.71
CA GLY A 225 -20.60 7.35 -1.84
C GLY A 225 -19.77 8.63 -1.67
N PHE A 226 -20.24 9.77 -2.17
CA PHE A 226 -19.44 10.98 -2.27
C PHE A 226 -18.92 11.51 -0.92
N PRO A 227 -19.74 11.58 0.16
CA PRO A 227 -19.25 12.00 1.47
C PRO A 227 -18.13 11.10 2.03
N LEU A 228 -18.07 9.83 1.61
CA LEU A 228 -17.07 8.86 2.06
C LEU A 228 -15.69 9.10 1.44
N VAL A 229 -15.63 9.82 0.31
CA VAL A 229 -14.37 10.15 -0.38
C VAL A 229 -13.70 11.39 0.21
N LEU A 230 -14.47 12.31 0.79
CA LEU A 230 -13.94 13.59 1.32
C LEU A 230 -12.78 13.43 2.30
N PRO A 231 -12.77 12.46 3.24
CA PRO A 231 -11.66 12.30 4.18
C PRO A 231 -10.32 11.93 3.52
N SER A 232 -10.32 11.25 2.36
CA SER A 232 -9.09 10.80 1.69
C SER A 232 -8.52 11.83 0.71
N LEU A 233 -9.28 12.87 0.35
CA LEU A 233 -8.85 13.88 -0.63
C LEU A 233 -7.55 14.59 -0.21
N GLY A 234 -7.40 14.91 1.08
CA GLY A 234 -6.20 15.61 1.57
C GLY A 234 -4.91 14.84 1.31
N SER A 235 -4.89 13.55 1.63
CA SER A 235 -3.74 12.67 1.35
C SER A 235 -3.50 12.51 -0.15
N SER A 236 -4.56 12.36 -0.93
CA SER A 236 -4.43 12.11 -2.35
C SER A 236 -3.94 13.36 -3.11
N ILE A 237 -4.39 14.56 -2.72
CA ILE A 237 -3.90 15.84 -3.29
C ILE A 237 -2.40 16.00 -2.99
N SER A 238 -1.97 15.71 -1.75
CA SER A 238 -0.54 15.70 -1.39
C SER A 238 0.26 14.73 -2.27
N GLY A 239 -0.30 13.56 -2.58
CA GLY A 239 0.31 12.56 -3.46
C GLY A 239 0.46 13.05 -4.90
N ILE A 240 -0.57 13.69 -5.46
CA ILE A 240 -0.50 14.31 -6.80
C ILE A 240 0.56 15.39 -6.85
N TYR A 241 0.57 16.28 -5.85
CA TYR A 241 1.52 17.38 -5.81
C TYR A 241 2.96 16.85 -5.76
N THR A 242 3.20 15.83 -4.92
CA THR A 242 4.49 15.13 -4.84
C THR A 242 4.89 14.53 -6.18
N THR A 243 3.99 13.74 -6.78
CA THR A 243 4.23 13.07 -8.07
C THR A 243 4.51 14.09 -9.17
N SER A 244 3.81 15.22 -9.17
CA SER A 244 3.99 16.28 -10.17
C SER A 244 5.34 16.96 -10.03
N LEU A 245 5.76 17.29 -8.81
CA LEU A 245 7.08 17.87 -8.57
C LEU A 245 8.20 16.88 -8.92
N VAL A 246 8.07 15.62 -8.51
CA VAL A 246 9.04 14.55 -8.83
C VAL A 246 9.16 14.37 -10.34
N ASN A 247 8.03 14.25 -11.06
CA ASN A 247 8.03 14.09 -12.51
C ASN A 247 8.55 15.32 -13.26
N ARG A 248 8.44 16.52 -12.68
CA ARG A 248 9.00 17.75 -13.24
C ARG A 248 10.51 17.80 -13.09
N PHE A 249 11.01 17.66 -11.87
CA PHE A 249 12.40 17.98 -11.53
C PHE A 249 13.37 16.81 -11.69
N LEU A 250 12.91 15.57 -11.56
CA LEU A 250 13.76 14.41 -11.80
C LEU A 250 13.79 14.04 -13.29
N SER A 251 14.92 13.50 -13.71
CA SER A 251 15.11 12.87 -15.02
C SER A 251 14.32 11.56 -15.12
N ILE A 252 14.08 11.11 -16.36
CA ILE A 252 13.42 9.81 -16.63
C ILE A 252 14.19 8.66 -15.97
N PHE A 253 15.53 8.72 -15.99
CA PHE A 253 16.40 7.73 -15.37
C PHE A 253 16.30 7.72 -13.84
N GLU A 254 16.27 8.89 -13.19
CA GLU A 254 16.05 8.96 -11.75
C GLU A 254 14.66 8.44 -11.37
N ILE A 255 13.63 8.79 -12.14
CA ILE A 255 12.24 8.34 -11.89
C ILE A 255 12.12 6.82 -12.02
N SER A 256 12.78 6.21 -13.01
CA SER A 256 12.75 4.75 -13.18
C SER A 256 13.46 4.02 -12.04
N ASN A 257 14.62 4.52 -11.61
CA ASN A 257 15.33 3.98 -10.45
C ASN A 257 14.52 4.17 -9.16
N LEU A 258 13.87 5.32 -9.00
CA LEU A 258 13.03 5.60 -7.83
C LEU A 258 11.82 4.65 -7.79
N THR A 259 11.16 4.47 -8.94
CA THR A 259 10.00 3.58 -9.06
C THR A 259 10.38 2.11 -8.90
N ALA A 260 11.56 1.70 -9.38
CA ALA A 260 12.08 0.35 -9.16
C ALA A 260 12.35 0.10 -7.66
N SER A 261 12.94 1.07 -6.96
CA SER A 261 13.18 0.96 -5.51
C SER A 261 11.89 0.92 -4.68
N SER A 262 10.87 1.72 -5.04
CA SER A 262 9.64 1.83 -4.26
C SER A 262 8.74 0.61 -4.34
N LYS A 263 8.72 -0.12 -5.47
CA LYS A 263 7.99 -1.40 -5.60
C LYS A 263 8.42 -2.42 -4.53
N LEU A 264 9.68 -2.36 -4.10
CA LEU A 264 10.20 -3.24 -3.06
C LEU A 264 9.71 -2.82 -1.67
N GLY A 265 9.64 -1.51 -1.40
CA GLY A 265 9.10 -0.96 -0.15
C GLY A 265 7.68 -1.46 0.17
N THR A 266 6.80 -1.55 -0.84
CA THR A 266 5.41 -1.98 -0.65
C THR A 266 5.24 -3.42 -0.16
N LEU A 267 6.17 -4.32 -0.50
CA LEU A 267 6.18 -5.69 0.04
C LEU A 267 6.52 -5.69 1.53
N PHE A 268 7.48 -4.86 1.94
CA PHE A 268 7.87 -4.73 3.33
C PHE A 268 6.74 -4.09 4.17
N ASP A 269 6.08 -3.05 3.68
CA ASP A 269 4.94 -2.43 4.36
C ASP A 269 3.79 -3.43 4.61
N THR A 270 3.57 -4.37 3.67
CA THR A 270 2.54 -5.40 3.78
C THR A 270 2.85 -6.40 4.91
N ILE A 271 4.13 -6.72 5.11
CA ILE A 271 4.59 -7.65 6.15
C ILE A 271 4.63 -6.97 7.53
N LEU A 272 4.92 -5.66 7.59
CA LEU A 272 5.16 -4.92 8.84
C LEU A 272 3.91 -4.27 9.45
N ASN A 273 2.88 -3.95 8.66
CA ASN A 273 1.65 -3.26 9.16
C ASN A 273 0.66 -4.06 10.02
N PRO A 274 0.53 -5.42 9.95
CA PRO A 274 -0.49 -6.15 10.71
C PRO A 274 -0.46 -5.95 12.24
N LEU A 275 0.71 -5.59 12.78
CA LEU A 275 0.89 -5.30 14.20
C LEU A 275 0.01 -4.13 14.66
N SER A 276 -0.04 -3.03 13.90
CA SER A 276 -0.84 -1.86 14.25
C SER A 276 -2.34 -2.15 14.39
N TYR A 277 -2.85 -3.22 13.75
CA TYR A 277 -4.25 -3.66 13.86
C TYR A 277 -4.52 -4.51 15.10
N ALA A 278 -3.57 -5.35 15.52
CA ALA A 278 -3.69 -6.14 16.73
C ALA A 278 -3.64 -5.29 18.02
N LEU A 279 -3.07 -4.09 17.94
CA LEU A 279 -2.88 -3.19 19.08
C LEU A 279 -4.08 -2.29 19.40
N GLN A 280 -4.98 -2.10 18.43
CA GLN A 280 -6.13 -1.18 18.54
C GLN A 280 -7.13 -1.59 19.65
N PRO A 281 -7.50 -2.88 19.78
CA PRO A 281 -8.43 -3.31 20.83
C PRO A 281 -7.83 -3.15 22.23
N THR A 282 -6.52 -3.35 22.38
CA THR A 282 -5.83 -3.20 23.68
C THR A 282 -5.79 -1.74 24.11
N LEU A 283 -5.43 -0.83 23.21
CA LEU A 283 -5.39 0.61 23.51
C LEU A 283 -6.78 1.21 23.76
N SER A 284 -7.83 0.67 23.14
CA SER A 284 -9.21 1.14 23.29
C SER A 284 -9.87 0.65 24.58
N LYS A 285 -9.40 -0.47 25.16
CA LYS A 285 -9.92 -1.06 26.40
C LYS A 285 -9.22 -0.57 27.66
N LEU A 286 -8.13 0.18 27.53
CA LEU A 286 -7.45 0.76 28.68
C LEU A 286 -8.30 1.86 29.29
N ASP A 287 -8.65 1.70 30.57
CA ASP A 287 -9.22 2.77 31.38
C ASP A 287 -8.28 3.99 31.40
N LYS A 288 -8.82 5.17 31.74
CA LYS A 288 -8.07 6.44 31.80
C LYS A 288 -6.96 6.48 32.87
N ASN A 289 -6.59 5.35 33.47
CA ASN A 289 -5.47 5.26 34.37
C ASN A 289 -4.16 5.53 33.62
N LYS A 290 -3.54 6.67 33.91
CA LYS A 290 -2.34 7.16 33.22
C LYS A 290 -1.16 6.19 33.31
N HIS A 291 -1.01 5.50 34.44
CA HIS A 291 0.10 4.59 34.65
C HIS A 291 0.05 3.37 33.71
N ASP A 292 -1.13 2.76 33.58
CA ASP A 292 -1.33 1.58 32.73
C ASP A 292 -1.20 1.95 31.25
N ILE A 293 -1.70 3.12 30.86
CA ILE A 293 -1.52 3.66 29.50
C ILE A 293 -0.04 3.83 29.16
N VAL A 294 0.77 4.43 30.04
CA VAL A 294 2.21 4.62 29.81
C VAL A 294 2.93 3.28 29.73
N LYS A 295 2.63 2.35 30.63
CA LYS A 295 3.25 1.02 30.66
C LYS A 295 2.96 0.26 29.36
N VAL A 296 1.69 0.16 28.98
CA VAL A 296 1.30 -0.53 27.73
C VAL A 296 1.90 0.18 26.52
N THR A 297 1.84 1.51 26.46
CA THR A 297 2.44 2.27 25.34
C THR A 297 3.93 1.96 25.17
N ASN A 298 4.70 1.84 26.26
CA ASN A 298 6.12 1.49 26.21
C ASN A 298 6.37 0.04 25.78
N GLU A 299 5.57 -0.91 26.25
CA GLU A 299 5.64 -2.30 25.78
C GLU A 299 5.34 -2.39 24.28
N LEU A 300 4.35 -1.64 23.80
CA LEU A 300 4.00 -1.58 22.37
C LEU A 300 5.08 -0.94 21.52
N TYR A 301 5.68 0.14 22.02
CA TYR A 301 6.81 0.81 21.39
C TYR A 301 7.97 -0.17 21.19
N LYS A 302 8.34 -0.87 22.25
CA LYS A 302 9.43 -1.84 22.26
C LYS A 302 9.17 -3.00 21.30
N LEU A 303 7.96 -3.57 21.32
CA LEU A 303 7.54 -4.61 20.38
C LEU A 303 7.60 -4.14 18.93
N ASN A 304 7.18 -2.90 18.66
CA ASN A 304 7.22 -2.33 17.32
C ASN A 304 8.66 -2.25 16.77
N ILE A 305 9.62 -1.76 17.57
CA ILE A 305 11.03 -1.70 17.15
C ILE A 305 11.57 -3.10 16.91
N ILE A 306 11.38 -4.02 17.86
CA ILE A 306 11.96 -5.36 17.82
C ILE A 306 11.57 -6.10 16.53
N LEU A 307 10.34 -5.89 16.05
CA LEU A 307 9.81 -6.55 14.87
C LEU A 307 10.21 -5.86 13.56
N GLN A 308 10.25 -4.53 13.53
CA GLN A 308 10.55 -3.80 12.30
C GLN A 308 12.05 -3.66 12.04
N LEU A 309 12.84 -3.42 13.10
CA LEU A 309 14.21 -2.95 12.96
C LEU A 309 15.16 -3.94 12.28
N PRO A 310 15.16 -5.26 12.61
CA PRO A 310 16.02 -6.21 11.90
C PRO A 310 15.75 -6.20 10.40
N ILE A 311 14.47 -6.16 10.00
CA ILE A 311 14.07 -6.17 8.60
C ILE A 311 14.54 -4.89 7.90
N LEU A 312 14.36 -3.72 8.51
CA LEU A 312 14.77 -2.44 7.91
C LEU A 312 16.29 -2.39 7.67
N ILE A 313 17.10 -2.78 8.66
CA ILE A 313 18.56 -2.77 8.56
C ILE A 313 19.04 -3.80 7.52
N SER A 314 18.48 -5.00 7.55
CA SER A 314 18.78 -6.05 6.58
C SER A 314 18.56 -5.60 5.14
N VAL A 315 17.41 -4.98 4.85
CA VAL A 315 17.10 -4.49 3.50
C VAL A 315 18.00 -3.32 3.12
N GLU A 316 18.34 -2.45 4.05
CA GLU A 316 19.27 -1.34 3.81
C GLU A 316 20.67 -1.87 3.42
N TYR A 317 21.17 -2.86 4.15
CA TYR A 317 22.48 -3.46 3.93
C TYR A 317 22.52 -4.21 2.59
N LEU A 318 21.48 -5.00 2.31
CA LEU A 318 21.34 -5.79 1.09
C LEU A 318 20.72 -5.05 -0.10
N ALA A 319 20.52 -3.72 -0.01
CA ALA A 319 19.81 -2.97 -1.03
C ALA A 319 20.35 -3.18 -2.45
N TYR A 320 21.68 -3.33 -2.60
CA TYR A 320 22.32 -3.63 -3.88
C TYR A 320 21.93 -5.01 -4.39
N GLN A 321 22.09 -6.05 -3.58
CA GLN A 321 21.81 -7.44 -3.93
C GLN A 321 20.33 -7.61 -4.28
N ILE A 322 19.43 -7.01 -3.49
CA ILE A 322 17.99 -7.06 -3.72
C ILE A 322 17.65 -6.40 -5.07
N ILE A 323 18.15 -5.19 -5.34
CA ILE A 323 17.88 -4.50 -6.61
C ILE A 323 18.50 -5.26 -7.79
N TYR A 324 19.72 -5.77 -7.65
CA TYR A 324 20.39 -6.52 -8.71
C TYR A 324 19.58 -7.78 -9.10
N VAL A 325 19.09 -8.51 -8.10
CA VAL A 325 18.25 -9.71 -8.32
C VAL A 325 16.88 -9.37 -8.88
N LEU A 326 16.30 -8.23 -8.52
CA LEU A 326 14.93 -7.92 -8.92
C LEU A 326 14.88 -7.05 -10.18
N ALA A 327 15.52 -5.89 -10.17
CA ALA A 327 15.49 -4.94 -11.28
C ALA A 327 16.62 -5.16 -12.31
N GLY A 328 17.79 -5.65 -11.87
CA GLY A 328 18.98 -5.81 -12.71
C GLY A 328 20.02 -4.70 -12.54
N SER A 329 21.22 -4.92 -13.08
CA SER A 329 22.40 -4.05 -12.89
C SER A 329 22.28 -2.66 -13.53
N GLN A 330 21.39 -2.50 -14.51
CA GLN A 330 21.19 -1.23 -15.20
C GLN A 330 20.56 -0.16 -14.30
N TYR A 331 19.88 -0.57 -13.22
CA TYR A 331 19.29 0.33 -12.24
C TYR A 331 20.33 0.78 -11.21
N THR A 332 21.30 1.59 -11.64
CA THR A 332 22.47 1.95 -10.82
C THR A 332 22.15 2.83 -9.61
N LEU A 333 21.10 3.66 -9.66
CA LEU A 333 20.70 4.54 -8.55
C LEU A 333 19.68 3.88 -7.61
N ALA A 334 18.98 2.84 -8.05
CA ALA A 334 17.91 2.22 -7.27
C ALA A 334 18.39 1.62 -5.93
N PRO A 335 19.60 1.04 -5.78
CA PRO A 335 20.12 0.63 -4.48
C PRO A 335 20.30 1.80 -3.50
N LEU A 336 20.80 2.93 -4.01
CA LEU A 336 20.94 4.15 -3.22
C LEU A 336 19.56 4.67 -2.81
N PHE A 337 18.60 4.72 -3.72
CA PHE A 337 17.25 5.19 -3.43
C PHE A 337 16.52 4.28 -2.44
N LEU A 338 16.71 2.97 -2.51
CA LEU A 338 16.21 2.04 -1.51
C LEU A 338 16.79 2.36 -0.13
N ARG A 339 18.11 2.53 0.00
CA ARG A 339 18.75 2.93 1.27
C ARG A 339 18.22 4.26 1.80
N LEU A 340 18.19 5.29 0.97
CA LEU A 340 17.68 6.61 1.36
C LEU A 340 16.20 6.59 1.76
N SER A 341 15.39 5.72 1.13
CA SER A 341 13.99 5.55 1.49
C SER A 341 13.82 4.90 2.88
N LEU A 342 14.73 4.00 3.27
CA LEU A 342 14.69 3.26 4.54
C LEU A 342 15.13 4.09 5.74
N ILE A 343 15.84 5.18 5.53
CA ILE A 343 16.18 6.14 6.60
C ILE A 343 14.92 6.68 7.27
N ASN A 344 13.84 6.95 6.52
CA ASN A 344 12.59 7.44 7.10
C ASN A 344 11.93 6.45 8.08
N PRO A 345 11.63 5.19 7.71
CA PRO A 345 11.12 4.20 8.65
C PRO A 345 12.10 3.96 9.82
N LEU A 346 13.42 3.93 9.59
CA LEU A 346 14.40 3.79 10.68
C LEU A 346 14.30 4.91 11.73
N ILE A 347 14.15 6.17 11.32
CA ILE A 347 14.04 7.31 12.26
C ILE A 347 12.65 7.34 12.90
N THR A 348 11.59 7.09 12.13
CA THR A 348 10.20 7.13 12.66
C THR A 348 9.90 6.00 13.64
N THR A 349 10.46 4.81 13.42
CA THR A 349 10.42 3.68 14.37
C THR A 349 11.23 4.00 15.62
N ALA A 350 12.41 4.63 15.49
CA ALA A 350 13.21 5.08 16.63
C ALA A 350 12.48 6.12 17.48
N ALA A 351 11.66 6.97 16.85
CA ALA A 351 10.85 8.02 17.49
C ALA A 351 9.45 7.53 17.95
N GLY A 352 9.02 6.33 17.52
CA GLY A 352 7.73 5.73 17.85
C GLY A 352 6.52 6.56 17.41
N THR A 353 6.62 7.19 16.25
CA THR A 353 5.58 8.08 15.70
C THR A 353 4.24 7.35 15.55
N SER A 354 4.27 6.11 15.09
CA SER A 354 3.10 5.24 14.89
C SER A 354 2.35 4.99 16.21
N ILE A 355 3.08 4.60 17.26
CA ILE A 355 2.53 4.28 18.57
C ILE A 355 1.93 5.52 19.25
N ILE A 356 2.60 6.67 19.18
CA ILE A 356 2.09 7.93 19.73
C ILE A 356 0.81 8.36 19.01
N ASN A 357 0.79 8.29 17.68
CA ASN A 357 -0.41 8.63 16.91
C ASN A 357 -1.56 7.65 17.18
N SER A 358 -1.29 6.35 17.29
CA SER A 358 -2.29 5.35 17.68
C SER A 358 -2.84 5.63 19.08
N LEU A 359 -1.98 5.91 20.06
CA LEU A 359 -2.41 6.26 21.42
C LEU A 359 -3.38 7.46 21.40
N LEU A 360 -3.01 8.55 20.73
CA LEU A 360 -3.86 9.74 20.62
C LEU A 360 -5.20 9.43 19.97
N LEU A 361 -5.18 8.66 18.88
CA LEU A 361 -6.39 8.29 18.15
C LEU A 361 -7.35 7.46 19.02
N PHE A 362 -6.85 6.39 19.65
CA PHE A 362 -7.67 5.46 20.45
C PHE A 362 -8.13 6.07 21.80
N GLN A 363 -7.41 7.06 22.31
CA GLN A 363 -7.84 7.85 23.47
C GLN A 363 -8.83 8.97 23.11
N GLY A 364 -9.26 9.06 21.84
CA GLY A 364 -10.31 9.99 21.40
C GLY A 364 -9.81 11.35 20.89
N TYR A 365 -8.50 11.55 20.77
CA TYR A 365 -7.90 12.80 20.26
C TYR A 365 -7.79 12.83 18.73
N SER A 366 -8.79 12.31 18.02
CA SER A 366 -8.83 12.26 16.55
C SER A 366 -8.65 13.62 15.88
N LYS A 367 -9.24 14.68 16.46
CA LYS A 367 -9.07 16.06 15.98
C LYS A 367 -7.62 16.56 16.08
N LEU A 368 -6.89 16.16 17.12
CA LEU A 368 -5.48 16.52 17.27
C LEU A 368 -4.64 15.82 16.19
N VAL A 369 -4.85 14.51 16.01
CA VAL A 369 -4.17 13.70 14.97
C VAL A 369 -4.43 14.27 13.57
N ALA A 370 -5.68 14.65 13.27
CA ALA A 370 -6.03 15.27 11.99
C ALA A 370 -5.28 16.60 11.77
N ARG A 371 -5.19 17.45 12.80
CA ARG A 371 -4.45 18.73 12.73
C ARG A 371 -2.95 18.51 12.52
N THR A 372 -2.32 17.59 13.28
CA THR A 372 -0.90 17.29 13.12
C THR A 372 -0.59 16.70 11.75
N ASN A 373 -1.48 15.88 11.20
CA ASN A 373 -1.34 15.35 9.84
C ASN A 373 -1.41 16.45 8.78
N LEU A 374 -2.35 17.40 8.91
CA LEU A 374 -2.42 18.55 8.01
C LEU A 374 -1.15 19.41 8.08
N ILE A 375 -0.63 19.68 9.30
CA ILE A 375 0.64 20.40 9.48
C ILE A 375 1.78 19.66 8.78
N ASN A 376 1.88 18.34 8.94
CA ASN A 376 2.91 17.53 8.28
C ASN A 376 2.80 17.60 6.76
N ILE A 377 1.58 17.48 6.21
CA ILE A 377 1.35 17.58 4.75
C ILE A 377 1.81 18.94 4.23
N VAL A 378 1.37 20.04 4.86
CA VAL A 378 1.73 21.40 4.44
C VAL A 378 3.23 21.62 4.54
N PHE A 379 3.85 21.21 5.65
CA PHE A 379 5.29 21.37 5.86
C PHE A 379 6.11 20.54 4.87
N TYR A 380 5.72 19.29 4.64
CA TYR A 380 6.35 18.40 3.66
C TYR A 380 6.26 18.98 2.23
N VAL A 381 5.08 19.45 1.82
CA VAL A 381 4.84 20.06 0.51
C VAL A 381 5.73 21.30 0.30
N LEU A 382 5.83 22.16 1.32
CA LEU A 382 6.70 23.34 1.29
C LEU A 382 8.17 22.94 1.21
N LEU A 383 8.62 22.01 2.04
CA LEU A 383 9.99 21.48 1.99
C LEU A 383 10.30 20.92 0.60
N LEU A 384 9.41 20.10 0.05
CA LEU A 384 9.60 19.47 -1.25
C LEU A 384 9.74 20.51 -2.37
N LEU A 385 8.92 21.56 -2.33
CA LEU A 385 8.97 22.65 -3.31
C LEU A 385 10.33 23.37 -3.32
N PHE A 386 11.01 23.50 -2.17
CA PHE A 386 12.32 24.18 -2.08
C PHE A 386 13.51 23.22 -2.23
N MET A 387 13.43 22.03 -1.63
CA MET A 387 14.54 21.08 -1.58
C MET A 387 14.71 20.34 -2.90
N LEU A 388 13.61 19.94 -3.55
CA LEU A 388 13.66 19.15 -4.77
C LEU A 388 14.35 19.90 -5.94
N PRO A 389 14.02 21.18 -6.24
CA PRO A 389 14.70 21.89 -7.32
C PRO A 389 16.18 22.15 -7.03
N LYS A 390 16.55 22.34 -5.75
CA LYS A 390 17.91 22.69 -5.33
C LYS A 390 18.83 21.48 -5.22
N PHE A 391 18.31 20.34 -4.78
CA PHE A 391 19.09 19.14 -4.44
C PHE A 391 18.66 17.88 -5.20
N SER A 392 17.80 17.99 -6.23
CA SER A 392 17.26 16.86 -6.99
C SER A 392 16.68 15.77 -6.07
N TYR A 393 16.91 14.48 -6.35
CA TYR A 393 16.44 13.35 -5.56
C TYR A 393 16.89 13.39 -4.10
N ILE A 394 18.03 14.01 -3.76
CA ILE A 394 18.45 14.17 -2.36
C ILE A 394 17.44 15.07 -1.64
N GLY A 395 16.99 16.13 -2.29
CA GLY A 395 15.96 17.03 -1.79
C GLY A 395 14.59 16.36 -1.59
N TYR A 396 14.26 15.37 -2.43
CA TYR A 396 13.09 14.51 -2.23
C TYR A 396 13.19 13.73 -0.91
N PHE A 397 14.32 13.04 -0.68
CA PHE A 397 14.51 12.24 0.53
C PHE A 397 14.59 13.09 1.80
N ILE A 398 15.31 14.23 1.76
CA ILE A 398 15.36 15.17 2.89
C ILE A 398 13.96 15.65 3.28
N SER A 399 13.14 16.01 2.30
CA SER A 399 11.75 16.42 2.55
C SER A 399 10.96 15.30 3.23
N ASN A 400 11.13 14.05 2.80
CA ASN A 400 10.49 12.89 3.43
C ASN A 400 10.96 12.67 4.87
N TRP A 401 12.26 12.77 5.14
CA TRP A 401 12.82 12.58 6.48
C TRP A 401 12.38 13.64 7.48
N LEU A 402 12.17 14.88 7.02
CA LEU A 402 11.85 16.01 7.89
C LEU A 402 10.35 16.34 7.95
N GLY A 403 9.58 15.94 6.94
CA GLY A 403 8.18 16.37 6.74
C GLY A 403 7.22 16.02 7.89
N TRP A 404 7.50 14.97 8.65
CA TRP A 404 6.66 14.50 9.76
C TRP A 404 7.02 15.10 11.12
N ILE A 405 8.17 15.78 11.23
CA ILE A 405 8.75 16.23 12.51
C ILE A 405 7.84 17.22 13.26
N PRO A 406 7.24 18.26 12.63
CA PRO A 406 6.44 19.23 13.36
C PRO A 406 5.23 18.60 14.07
N GLY A 407 4.48 17.75 13.36
CA GLY A 407 3.34 17.04 13.92
C GLY A 407 3.75 16.09 15.04
N TYR A 408 4.90 15.42 14.91
CA TYR A 408 5.44 14.58 15.98
C TYR A 408 5.82 15.38 17.24
N ILE A 409 6.46 16.54 17.10
CA ILE A 409 6.81 17.40 18.25
C ILE A 409 5.53 17.79 19.01
N ILE A 410 4.47 18.17 18.28
CA ILE A 410 3.18 18.51 18.87
C ILE A 410 2.56 17.31 19.59
N SER A 411 2.46 16.16 18.91
CA SER A 411 1.89 14.93 19.46
C SER A 411 2.65 14.44 20.69
N LEU A 412 3.99 14.40 20.64
CA LEU A 412 4.83 13.98 21.75
C LEU A 412 4.71 14.94 22.93
N SER A 413 4.71 16.26 22.68
CA SER A 413 4.55 17.26 23.74
C SER A 413 3.20 17.15 24.44
N PHE A 414 2.14 16.88 23.69
CA PHE A 414 0.81 16.63 24.25
C PHE A 414 0.77 15.37 25.11
N VAL A 415 1.35 14.27 24.61
CA VAL A 415 1.38 13.00 25.36
C VAL A 415 2.25 13.11 26.62
N LYS A 416 3.42 13.78 26.54
CA LYS A 416 4.27 14.10 27.69
C LYS A 416 3.50 14.88 28.76
N LYS A 417 2.77 15.92 28.37
CA LYS A 417 2.01 16.77 29.30
C LYS A 417 0.84 16.03 29.94
N ASN A 418 0.07 15.27 29.17
CA ASN A 418 -1.18 14.68 29.64
C ASN A 418 -0.99 13.37 30.41
N TYR A 419 0.00 12.56 29.99
CA TYR A 419 0.24 11.22 30.53
C TYR A 419 1.55 11.10 31.33
N ASN A 420 2.33 12.18 31.48
CA ASN A 420 3.68 12.15 32.06
C ASN A 420 4.59 11.11 31.38
N TYR A 421 4.38 10.94 30.07
CA TYR A 421 5.04 9.92 29.27
C TYR A 421 6.52 10.24 29.07
N LYS A 422 7.37 9.22 29.16
CA LYS A 422 8.79 9.30 28.82
C LYS A 422 9.11 8.24 27.79
N LEU A 423 9.79 8.65 26.72
CA LEU A 423 10.27 7.73 25.69
C LEU A 423 11.27 6.73 26.30
N PRO A 424 11.18 5.43 25.97
CA PRO A 424 12.08 4.40 26.49
C PRO A 424 13.44 4.42 25.77
N ILE A 425 14.13 5.56 25.76
CA ILE A 425 15.35 5.82 24.96
C ILE A 425 16.43 4.76 25.20
N LYS A 426 16.58 4.28 26.44
CA LYS A 426 17.56 3.23 26.77
C LYS A 426 17.28 1.93 26.03
N ASP A 427 16.02 1.50 25.98
CA ASP A 427 15.62 0.29 25.27
C ASP A 427 15.79 0.47 23.76
N VAL A 428 15.42 1.64 23.23
CA VAL A 428 15.62 1.97 21.81
C VAL A 428 17.10 1.85 21.44
N ILE A 429 17.99 2.54 22.15
CA ILE A 429 19.43 2.51 21.87
C ILE A 429 19.98 1.08 21.98
N LYS A 430 19.59 0.34 23.03
CA LYS A 430 20.04 -1.04 23.23
C LYS A 430 19.60 -1.95 22.07
N ILE A 431 18.36 -1.82 21.60
CA ILE A 431 17.84 -2.60 20.47
C ILE A 431 18.61 -2.22 19.20
N TYR A 432 18.70 -0.93 18.86
CA TYR A 432 19.41 -0.47 17.65
C TYR A 432 20.87 -0.91 17.60
N LEU A 433 21.61 -0.76 18.71
CA LEU A 433 22.99 -1.22 18.78
C LEU A 433 23.09 -2.73 18.63
N ALA A 434 22.25 -3.49 19.34
CA ALA A 434 22.23 -4.95 19.21
C ALA A 434 21.96 -5.38 17.76
N THR A 435 20.89 -4.88 17.14
CA THR A 435 20.53 -5.23 15.76
C THR A 435 21.64 -4.89 14.78
N SER A 436 22.19 -3.68 14.86
CA SER A 436 23.23 -3.21 13.96
C SER A 436 24.50 -4.05 14.07
N ILE A 437 24.91 -4.39 15.30
CA ILE A 437 26.09 -5.24 15.54
C ILE A 437 25.86 -6.65 14.99
N PHE A 438 24.67 -7.24 15.19
CA PHE A 438 24.39 -8.60 14.75
C PHE A 438 24.23 -8.73 13.24
N LEU A 439 23.73 -7.70 12.56
CA LEU A 439 23.60 -7.68 11.11
C LEU A 439 24.84 -7.12 10.40
N LEU A 440 25.82 -6.58 11.14
CA LEU A 440 27.08 -6.07 10.60
C LEU A 440 27.80 -7.04 9.64
N PRO A 441 27.84 -8.37 9.88
CA PRO A 441 28.46 -9.30 8.94
C PRO A 441 27.86 -9.27 7.53
N VAL A 442 26.58 -8.91 7.38
CA VAL A 442 25.88 -8.84 6.09
C VAL A 442 26.50 -7.79 5.17
N LEU A 443 27.02 -6.70 5.72
CA LEU A 443 27.67 -5.62 4.95
C LEU A 443 28.92 -6.10 4.19
N PHE A 444 29.58 -7.14 4.68
CA PHE A 444 30.83 -7.64 4.09
C PHE A 444 30.60 -8.74 3.06
N ILE A 445 29.36 -9.19 2.87
CA ILE A 445 29.01 -10.26 1.93
C ILE A 445 28.33 -9.67 0.71
N ASN A 446 29.14 -9.43 -0.31
CA ASN A 446 28.68 -8.85 -1.58
C ASN A 446 28.06 -9.87 -2.54
N ASP A 447 28.01 -11.16 -2.18
CA ASP A 447 27.47 -12.22 -3.04
C ASP A 447 26.00 -12.54 -2.70
N MET A 448 25.34 -13.29 -3.59
CA MET A 448 23.96 -13.77 -3.43
C MET A 448 23.76 -14.59 -2.14
N PHE A 449 24.83 -15.21 -1.63
CA PHE A 449 24.84 -15.86 -0.31
C PHE A 449 24.48 -14.90 0.83
N GLY A 450 24.71 -13.59 0.67
CA GLY A 450 24.34 -12.56 1.64
C GLY A 450 22.84 -12.52 1.91
N ILE A 451 22.00 -12.76 0.90
CA ILE A 451 20.53 -12.81 1.07
C ILE A 451 20.12 -14.00 1.93
N VAL A 452 20.69 -15.17 1.67
CA VAL A 452 20.38 -16.39 2.45
C VAL A 452 20.88 -16.23 3.88
N LEU A 453 22.12 -15.76 4.06
CA LEU A 453 22.69 -15.54 5.39
C LEU A 453 21.88 -14.51 6.19
N ASP A 454 21.43 -13.44 5.56
CA ASP A 454 20.65 -12.40 6.22
C ASP A 454 19.32 -12.93 6.79
N ILE A 455 18.62 -13.80 6.07
CA ILE A 455 17.43 -14.48 6.62
C ILE A 455 17.78 -15.25 7.91
N PHE A 456 18.90 -15.97 7.92
CA PHE A 456 19.37 -16.65 9.14
C PHE A 456 19.76 -15.67 10.24
N LEU A 457 20.43 -14.56 9.92
CA LEU A 457 20.86 -13.55 10.89
C LEU A 457 19.68 -12.77 11.48
N ILE A 458 18.63 -12.49 10.70
CA ILE A 458 17.37 -11.95 11.22
C ILE A 458 16.79 -12.90 12.27
N ILE A 459 16.71 -14.20 11.97
CA ILE A 459 16.22 -15.21 12.93
C ILE A 459 17.08 -15.26 14.20
N ILE A 460 18.40 -15.19 14.04
CA ILE A 460 19.36 -15.18 15.16
C ILE A 460 19.21 -13.90 15.99
N SER A 461 18.95 -12.74 15.36
CA SER A 461 18.74 -11.47 16.07
C SER A 461 17.56 -11.56 17.06
N TYR A 462 16.46 -12.21 16.66
CA TYR A 462 15.33 -12.47 17.54
C TYR A 462 15.69 -13.39 18.70
N LYS A 463 16.43 -14.48 18.46
CA LYS A 463 16.95 -15.36 19.53
C LYS A 463 17.82 -14.61 20.52
N ILE A 464 18.67 -13.72 20.01
CA ILE A 464 19.54 -12.95 20.88
C ILE A 464 18.72 -12.00 21.74
N TYR A 465 17.72 -11.30 21.19
CA TYR A 465 16.85 -10.45 22.00
C TYR A 465 16.21 -11.18 23.18
N VAL A 466 15.83 -12.45 23.02
CA VAL A 466 15.37 -13.29 24.14
C VAL A 466 16.51 -13.51 25.15
N LYS A 467 17.70 -13.91 24.68
CA LYS A 467 18.87 -14.20 25.54
C LYS A 467 19.38 -12.99 26.32
N ILE A 468 19.40 -11.79 25.72
CA ILE A 468 19.83 -10.53 26.38
C ILE A 468 18.69 -9.85 27.15
N LYS A 469 17.58 -10.57 27.38
CA LYS A 469 16.38 -10.14 28.09
C LYS A 469 15.83 -8.81 27.54
N ILE A 470 15.99 -8.60 26.24
CA ILE A 470 15.27 -7.54 25.53
C ILE A 470 13.82 -7.99 25.34
N ILE A 471 13.54 -9.27 25.06
CA ILE A 471 12.15 -9.76 24.98
C ILE A 471 11.82 -10.57 26.24
N ASN A 472 10.68 -10.27 26.86
CA ASN A 472 10.11 -11.03 27.98
C ASN A 472 9.16 -12.15 27.51
N GLN A 473 8.93 -13.17 28.34
CA GLN A 473 8.03 -14.28 27.99
C GLN A 473 6.59 -13.84 27.68
N GLN A 474 6.11 -12.78 28.35
CA GLN A 474 4.80 -12.18 28.07
C GLN A 474 4.77 -11.54 26.66
N GLU A 475 5.84 -10.86 26.27
CA GLU A 475 5.98 -10.24 24.95
C GLU A 475 6.06 -11.31 23.84
N ILE A 476 6.75 -12.43 24.08
CA ILE A 476 6.78 -13.59 23.17
C ILE A 476 5.37 -14.16 22.97
N ASN A 477 4.63 -14.35 24.06
CA ASN A 477 3.27 -14.90 23.98
C ASN A 477 2.31 -13.96 23.21
N ILE A 478 2.47 -12.64 23.38
CA ILE A 478 1.72 -11.65 22.59
C ILE A 478 2.07 -11.80 21.11
N ILE A 479 3.36 -11.81 20.74
CA ILE A 479 3.79 -11.98 19.34
C ILE A 479 3.23 -13.27 18.74
N LEU A 480 3.32 -14.40 19.46
CA LEU A 480 2.81 -15.69 18.99
C LEU A 480 1.29 -15.67 18.81
N SER A 481 0.54 -15.05 19.74
CA SER A 481 -0.91 -14.93 19.63
C SER A 481 -1.34 -14.08 18.44
N VAL A 482 -0.58 -13.01 18.12
CA VAL A 482 -0.84 -12.16 16.95
C VAL A 482 -0.62 -12.95 15.66
N VAL A 483 0.48 -13.68 15.57
CA VAL A 483 0.81 -14.47 14.37
C VAL A 483 -0.19 -15.61 14.17
N GLN A 484 -0.59 -16.31 15.23
CA GLN A 484 -1.57 -17.40 15.19
C GLN A 484 -2.96 -16.94 14.72
N ASN A 485 -3.37 -15.73 15.13
CA ASN A 485 -4.66 -15.16 14.77
C ASN A 485 -4.62 -14.37 13.44
N SER A 486 -3.49 -14.36 12.74
CA SER A 486 -3.32 -13.68 11.46
C SER A 486 -3.28 -14.65 10.28
N SER A 487 -3.28 -14.11 9.07
CA SER A 487 -3.02 -14.88 7.84
C SER A 487 -1.62 -15.53 7.80
N LEU A 488 -0.74 -15.21 8.76
CA LEU A 488 0.62 -15.75 8.88
C LEU A 488 0.72 -16.94 9.86
N ASN A 489 -0.39 -17.57 10.25
CA ASN A 489 -0.39 -18.70 11.19
C ASN A 489 0.56 -19.85 10.78
N PHE A 490 0.79 -20.06 9.49
CA PHE A 490 1.76 -21.06 9.00
C PHE A 490 3.19 -20.82 9.50
N ILE A 491 3.55 -19.57 9.83
CA ILE A 491 4.86 -19.21 10.39
C ILE A 491 4.88 -19.37 11.92
N ALA A 492 3.73 -19.44 12.61
CA ALA A 492 3.65 -19.46 14.07
C ALA A 492 4.47 -20.59 14.71
N GLY A 493 4.49 -21.78 14.08
CA GLY A 493 5.28 -22.92 14.56
C GLY A 493 6.80 -22.69 14.47
N ILE A 494 7.26 -22.03 13.41
CA ILE A 494 8.67 -21.65 13.22
C ILE A 494 9.03 -20.55 14.23
N LEU A 495 8.17 -19.53 14.35
CA LEU A 495 8.34 -18.40 15.26
C LEU A 495 8.40 -18.85 16.72
N LYS A 496 7.58 -19.84 17.12
CA LYS A 496 7.63 -20.43 18.46
C LYS A 496 8.97 -21.11 18.75
N LYS A 497 9.54 -21.85 17.80
CA LYS A 497 10.88 -22.47 17.93
C LYS A 497 12.02 -21.46 17.94
N ILE A 498 11.82 -20.28 17.36
CA ILE A 498 12.82 -19.19 17.33
C ILE A 498 12.80 -18.44 18.66
N LEU A 499 11.61 -18.20 19.22
CA LEU A 499 11.45 -17.41 20.45
C LEU A 499 11.48 -18.23 21.74
N SER A 500 11.36 -19.56 21.69
CA SER A 500 11.63 -20.49 22.81
C SER A 500 13.12 -20.71 22.98
#